data_AF-A0A938NJA8-F1
#
_entry.id   AF-A0A938NJA8-F1
#
_cell.length_a   1.000
_cell.length_b   1.000
_cell.length_c   1.000
_cell.angle_alpha   90.00
_cell.angle_beta   90.00
_cell.angle_gamma   90.00
#
_symmetry.space_group_name_H-M   'P 1'
#
loop_
_entity.id
_entity.type
_entity.pdbx_description
1 polymer ?
#
loop_
_entity_poly.entity_id
_entity_poly.type
_entity_poly.pdbx_seq_one_letter_code
_entity_poly.pdbx_strand_id
1 'polypeptide(L)'
;MFTKGASGDYYNYGAGLVLSMPLGNRSAISQFNKRQIEARNAQVTLQSIRQQVIVGVREAVRRVQTDFKRIETTRSARLMAEKQLQAERERLNVGLSTTRFVLDFQRDLATAQGNELRAIVDYNKALSNLARNKGTTLERYHIELQ
;
A
#
# COMPACT_ATOMS: atom_id res chain seq x y z
N MET A 1 -11.38 19.88 91.00
CA MET A 1 -10.14 20.68 91.14
C MET A 1 -9.91 21.40 89.82
N PHE A 2 -9.71 22.72 89.88
CA PHE A 2 -9.52 23.61 88.74
C PHE A 2 -8.04 23.74 88.39
N THR A 3 -7.67 23.76 87.11
CA THR A 3 -6.64 24.68 86.59
C THR A 3 -7.03 25.15 85.17
N LYS A 4 -7.35 26.44 85.09
CA LYS A 4 -7.44 27.25 83.86
C LYS A 4 -6.03 27.47 83.31
N GLY A 5 -5.87 27.33 82.00
CA GLY A 5 -4.80 27.93 81.20
C GLY A 5 -5.40 28.31 79.85
N ALA A 6 -6.13 29.41 79.82
CA ALA A 6 -5.79 30.58 79.00
C ALA A 6 -5.47 30.26 77.52
N SER A 7 -6.49 30.51 76.71
CA SER A 7 -6.40 31.36 75.52
C SER A 7 -5.65 30.82 74.30
N GLY A 8 -6.41 30.56 73.25
CA GLY A 8 -5.88 30.59 71.89
C GLY A 8 -6.73 29.80 70.92
N ASP A 9 -7.90 30.32 70.54
CA ASP A 9 -8.50 29.96 69.27
C ASP A 9 -7.54 30.43 68.18
N TYR A 10 -6.65 29.55 67.74
CA TYR A 10 -5.73 29.85 66.64
C TYR A 10 -6.51 29.79 65.32
N TYR A 11 -7.31 30.83 65.07
CA TYR A 11 -7.87 31.13 63.76
C TYR A 11 -6.72 31.55 62.84
N ASN A 12 -6.09 30.56 62.19
CA ASN A 12 -5.08 30.81 61.18
C ASN A 12 -5.76 31.09 59.83
N TYR A 13 -6.02 32.36 59.54
CA TYR A 13 -6.30 32.82 58.19
C TYR A 13 -4.98 33.17 57.51
N GLY A 14 -4.49 32.25 56.67
CA GLY A 14 -3.33 32.48 55.82
C GLY A 14 -3.75 32.76 54.38
N ALA A 15 -3.40 33.93 53.85
CA ALA A 15 -3.40 34.18 52.41
C ALA A 15 -1.95 34.11 51.92
N GLY A 16 -1.64 33.10 51.11
CA GLY A 16 -0.31 32.93 50.49
C GLY A 16 -0.36 33.27 49.00
N LEU A 17 0.49 34.19 48.55
CA LEU A 17 0.75 34.43 47.14
C LEU A 17 2.07 33.75 46.77
N VAL A 18 2.00 32.71 45.95
CA VAL A 18 3.19 32.03 45.40
C VAL A 18 3.55 32.70 44.08
N LEU A 19 4.56 33.58 44.10
CA LEU A 19 5.08 34.21 42.88
C LEU A 19 6.20 33.31 42.30
N SER A 20 5.87 32.56 41.25
CA SER A 20 6.86 31.77 40.50
C SER A 20 7.37 32.59 39.31
N MET A 21 8.62 33.06 39.40
CA MET A 21 9.29 33.77 38.30
C MET A 21 10.49 32.92 37.83
N PRO A 22 10.40 32.24 36.68
CA PRO A 22 11.51 31.43 36.20
C PRO A 22 12.67 32.32 35.76
N LEU A 23 13.77 32.30 36.51
CA LEU A 23 15.02 32.96 36.12
C LEU A 23 15.66 32.17 34.96
N GLY A 24 15.47 32.67 33.75
CA GLY A 24 16.04 32.12 32.52
C GLY A 24 15.01 31.39 31.66
N ASN A 25 14.58 32.06 30.59
CA ASN A 25 13.61 31.55 29.61
C ASN A 25 14.16 30.40 28.71
N ARG A 26 15.21 29.70 29.15
CA ARG A 26 15.91 28.66 28.39
C ARG A 26 15.00 27.46 28.10
N SER A 27 14.09 27.13 29.03
CA SER A 27 13.08 26.07 28.82
C SER A 27 12.10 26.43 27.70
N ALA A 28 11.55 27.65 27.68
CA ALA A 28 10.62 28.02 26.61
C ALA A 28 11.31 28.16 25.25
N ILE A 29 12.55 28.64 25.20
CA ILE A 29 13.37 28.68 23.97
C ILE A 29 13.63 27.25 23.47
N SER A 30 13.99 26.32 24.36
CA SER A 30 14.19 24.92 24.01
C SER A 30 12.91 24.26 23.49
N GLN A 31 11.77 24.53 24.12
CA GLN A 31 10.46 24.06 23.67
C GLN A 31 10.08 24.64 22.30
N PHE A 32 10.33 25.92 22.07
CA PHE A 32 10.11 26.57 20.76
C PHE A 32 10.96 25.93 19.66
N ASN A 33 12.26 25.72 19.92
CA ASN A 33 13.16 25.06 18.98
C ASN A 33 12.72 23.62 18.70
N LYS A 34 12.29 22.88 19.73
CA LYS A 34 11.74 21.52 19.59
C LYS A 34 10.50 21.51 18.70
N ARG A 35 9.54 22.42 18.94
CA ARG A 35 8.33 22.52 18.10
C ARG A 35 8.66 22.92 16.65
N GLN A 36 9.67 23.75 16.45
CA GLN A 36 10.12 24.10 15.10
C GLN A 36 10.71 22.89 14.36
N ILE A 37 11.51 22.06 15.05
CA ILE A 37 12.05 20.81 14.49
C ILE A 37 10.91 19.82 14.21
N GLU A 38 9.95 19.67 15.13
CA GLU A 38 8.77 18.81 14.93
C GLU A 38 7.95 19.24 13.70
N ALA A 39 7.74 20.55 13.52
CA ALA A 39 7.06 21.08 12.33
C ALA A 39 7.82 20.76 11.03
N ARG A 40 9.15 20.95 11.01
CA ARG A 40 9.99 20.57 9.86
C ARG A 40 9.95 19.07 9.58
N ASN A 41 10.02 18.24 10.63
CA ASN A 41 9.91 16.79 10.50
C ASN A 41 8.55 16.39 9.91
N ALA A 42 7.46 17.00 10.38
CA ALA A 42 6.13 16.75 9.82
C ALA A 42 6.03 17.11 8.34
N GLN A 43 6.66 18.21 7.90
CA GLN A 43 6.74 18.59 6.48
C GLN A 43 7.52 17.57 5.64
N VAL A 44 8.69 17.11 6.14
CA VAL A 44 9.49 16.09 5.46
C VAL A 44 8.73 14.76 5.38
N THR A 45 8.07 14.35 6.46
CA THR A 45 7.21 13.16 6.47
C THR A 45 6.08 13.29 5.46
N LEU A 46 5.42 14.44 5.38
CA LEU A 46 4.38 14.68 4.38
C LEU A 46 4.91 14.54 2.95
N GLN A 47 6.08 15.11 2.65
CA GLN A 47 6.73 14.96 1.34
C GLN A 47 7.07 13.50 1.04
N SER A 48 7.60 12.77 2.01
CA SER A 48 7.94 11.34 1.87
C SER A 48 6.71 10.49 1.56
N ILE A 49 5.60 10.68 2.29
CA ILE A 49 4.38 9.90 2.03
C ILE A 49 3.79 10.29 0.67
N ARG A 50 3.81 11.56 0.27
CA ARG A 50 3.39 11.99 -1.08
C ARG A 50 4.20 11.27 -2.16
N GLN A 51 5.53 11.21 -2.00
CA GLN A 51 6.39 10.51 -2.94
C GLN A 51 6.10 9.00 -2.98
N GLN A 52 5.88 8.38 -1.82
CA GLN A 52 5.55 6.96 -1.71
C GLN A 52 4.24 6.63 -2.43
N VAL A 53 3.23 7.51 -2.32
CA VAL A 53 1.97 7.38 -3.04
C VAL A 53 2.17 7.50 -4.56
N ILE A 54 2.93 8.50 -5.02
CA ILE A 54 3.23 8.67 -6.45
C ILE A 54 3.90 7.41 -7.03
N VAL A 55 4.89 6.88 -6.33
CA VAL A 55 5.57 5.64 -6.74
C VAL A 55 4.60 4.46 -6.71
N GLY A 56 3.80 4.32 -5.64
CA GLY A 56 2.82 3.24 -5.52
C GLY A 56 1.79 3.22 -6.65
N VAL A 57 1.27 4.38 -7.04
CA VAL A 57 0.34 4.51 -8.18
C VAL A 57 1.04 4.21 -9.50
N ARG A 58 2.23 4.74 -9.74
CA ARG A 58 3.01 4.46 -10.97
C ARG A 58 3.32 2.97 -11.13
N GLU A 59 3.70 2.31 -10.05
CA GLU A 59 3.96 0.87 -10.03
C GLU A 59 2.68 0.06 -10.27
N ALA A 60 1.54 0.49 -9.72
CA ALA A 60 0.25 -0.15 -10.00
C ALA A 60 -0.16 -0.01 -11.46
N VAL A 61 0.02 1.18 -12.07
CA VAL A 61 -0.25 1.40 -13.51
C VAL A 61 0.67 0.54 -14.37
N ARG A 62 1.98 0.51 -14.07
CA ARG A 62 2.92 -0.35 -14.80
C ARG A 62 2.54 -1.82 -14.72
N ARG A 63 2.15 -2.31 -13.54
CA ARG A 63 1.68 -3.70 -13.38
C ARG A 63 0.51 -4.03 -14.29
N VAL A 64 -0.53 -3.17 -14.30
CA VAL A 64 -1.69 -3.33 -15.20
C VAL A 64 -1.26 -3.41 -16.67
N GLN A 65 -0.36 -2.53 -17.11
CA GLN A 65 0.13 -2.52 -18.49
C GLN A 65 0.94 -3.78 -18.83
N THR A 66 1.80 -4.24 -17.92
CA THR A 66 2.58 -5.46 -18.09
C THR A 66 1.67 -6.69 -18.14
N ASP A 67 0.69 -6.78 -17.25
CA ASP A 67 -0.24 -7.91 -17.22
C ASP A 67 -1.12 -7.94 -18.47
N PHE A 68 -1.52 -6.77 -19.00
CA PHE A 68 -2.21 -6.68 -20.29
C PHE A 68 -1.38 -7.27 -21.43
N LYS A 69 -0.11 -6.87 -21.56
CA LYS A 69 0.81 -7.46 -22.56
C LYS A 69 1.04 -8.96 -22.34
N ARG A 70 1.01 -9.41 -21.09
CA ARG A 70 1.10 -10.83 -20.74
C ARG A 70 -0.09 -11.62 -21.25
N ILE A 71 -1.30 -11.04 -21.20
CA ILE A 71 -2.50 -11.64 -21.81
C ILE A 71 -2.30 -11.80 -23.33
N GLU A 72 -1.83 -10.76 -24.02
CA GLU A 72 -1.63 -10.84 -25.48
C GLU A 72 -0.61 -11.93 -25.85
N THR A 73 0.48 -12.01 -25.10
CA THR A 73 1.55 -13.00 -25.34
C THR A 73 1.06 -14.42 -25.09
N THR A 74 0.38 -14.65 -23.95
CA THR A 74 -0.16 -15.96 -23.60
C THR A 74 -1.29 -16.41 -24.52
N ARG A 75 -2.12 -15.48 -25.00
CA ARG A 75 -3.11 -15.73 -26.05
C ARG A 75 -2.44 -16.17 -27.34
N SER A 76 -1.40 -15.47 -27.79
CA SER A 76 -0.65 -15.89 -29.00
C SER A 76 -0.05 -17.28 -28.84
N ALA A 77 0.53 -17.58 -27.67
CA ALA A 77 1.07 -18.91 -27.37
C ALA A 77 -0.01 -20.00 -27.40
N ARG A 78 -1.21 -19.73 -26.88
CA ARG A 78 -2.35 -20.66 -26.98
C ARG A 78 -2.74 -20.93 -28.42
N LEU A 79 -2.88 -19.88 -29.24
CA LEU A 79 -3.23 -20.01 -30.65
C LEU A 79 -2.17 -20.81 -31.43
N MET A 80 -0.90 -20.66 -31.09
CA MET A 80 0.17 -21.46 -31.68
C MET A 80 0.07 -22.94 -31.26
N ALA A 81 -0.14 -23.22 -29.98
CA ALA A 81 -0.30 -24.60 -29.48
C ALA A 81 -1.53 -25.29 -30.09
N GLU A 82 -2.62 -24.54 -30.32
CA GLU A 82 -3.83 -25.03 -30.98
C GLU A 82 -3.57 -25.44 -32.43
N LYS A 83 -2.82 -24.61 -33.18
CA LYS A 83 -2.40 -24.94 -34.55
C LYS A 83 -1.45 -26.14 -34.59
N GLN A 84 -0.54 -26.27 -33.64
CA GLN A 84 0.37 -27.42 -33.56
C GLN A 84 -0.40 -28.73 -33.31
N LEU A 85 -1.37 -28.70 -32.37
CA LEU A 85 -2.23 -29.84 -32.12
C LEU A 85 -3.03 -30.23 -33.37
N GLN A 86 -3.55 -29.26 -34.11
CA GLN A 86 -4.28 -29.52 -35.34
C GLN A 86 -3.37 -30.18 -36.39
N ALA A 87 -2.19 -29.63 -36.64
CA ALA A 87 -1.23 -30.19 -37.58
C ALA A 87 -0.81 -31.62 -37.20
N GLU A 88 -0.62 -31.90 -35.92
CA GLU A 88 -0.24 -33.24 -35.47
C GLU A 88 -1.39 -34.25 -35.61
N ARG A 89 -2.63 -33.82 -35.37
CA ARG A 89 -3.82 -34.65 -35.65
C ARG A 89 -3.94 -34.99 -37.14
N GLU A 90 -3.70 -34.04 -38.02
CA GLU A 90 -3.69 -34.28 -39.46
C GLU A 90 -2.59 -35.27 -39.86
N ARG A 91 -1.38 -35.13 -39.30
CA ARG A 91 -0.29 -36.11 -39.48
C ARG A 91 -0.64 -37.50 -38.98
N LEU A 92 -1.32 -37.61 -37.84
CA LEU A 92 -1.79 -38.89 -37.31
C LEU A 92 -2.78 -39.55 -38.27
N ASN A 93 -3.71 -38.78 -38.85
CA ASN A 93 -4.71 -39.28 -39.80
C ASN A 93 -4.08 -39.86 -41.08
N VAL A 94 -2.94 -39.32 -41.52
CA VAL A 94 -2.17 -39.83 -42.67
C VAL A 94 -1.07 -40.83 -42.27
N GLY A 95 -1.03 -41.27 -41.00
CA GLY A 95 -0.06 -42.26 -40.50
C GLY A 95 1.37 -41.76 -40.30
N LEU A 96 1.60 -40.44 -40.35
CA LEU A 96 2.91 -39.79 -40.19
C LEU A 96 3.22 -39.38 -38.74
N SER A 97 2.31 -39.64 -37.80
CA SER A 97 2.47 -39.36 -36.37
C SER A 97 1.96 -40.51 -35.51
N THR A 98 2.18 -40.41 -34.20
CA THR A 98 1.74 -41.37 -33.19
C THR A 98 0.80 -40.71 -32.18
N THR A 99 -0.10 -41.50 -31.59
CA THR A 99 -1.03 -41.01 -30.55
C THR A 99 -0.32 -40.35 -29.37
N ARG A 100 0.91 -40.78 -29.06
CA ARG A 100 1.73 -40.16 -28.01
C ARG A 100 2.01 -38.68 -28.27
N PHE A 101 2.42 -38.33 -29.50
CA PHE A 101 2.68 -36.92 -29.85
C PHE A 101 1.42 -36.08 -29.77
N VAL A 102 0.27 -36.60 -30.22
CA VAL A 102 -1.01 -35.89 -30.10
C VAL A 102 -1.36 -35.60 -28.64
N LEU A 103 -1.13 -36.54 -27.72
CA LEU A 103 -1.35 -36.32 -26.28
C LEU A 103 -0.38 -35.27 -25.70
N ASP A 104 0.88 -35.28 -26.13
CA ASP A 104 1.86 -34.29 -25.71
C ASP A 104 1.41 -32.87 -26.14
N PHE A 105 0.99 -32.68 -27.41
CA PHE A 105 0.46 -31.38 -27.87
C PHE A 105 -0.86 -30.98 -27.22
N GLN A 106 -1.72 -31.93 -26.83
CA GLN A 106 -2.92 -31.64 -26.05
C GLN A 106 -2.57 -31.10 -24.66
N ARG A 107 -1.55 -31.67 -24.02
CA ARG A 107 -1.04 -31.20 -22.73
C ARG A 107 -0.42 -29.80 -22.86
N ASP A 108 0.30 -29.53 -23.93
CA ASP A 108 0.88 -28.21 -24.19
C ASP A 108 -0.20 -27.15 -24.41
N LEU A 109 -1.25 -27.47 -25.17
CA LEU A 109 -2.42 -26.59 -25.34
C LEU A 109 -3.11 -26.32 -24.00
N ALA A 110 -3.35 -27.35 -23.18
CA ALA A 110 -3.96 -27.19 -21.86
C ALA A 110 -3.10 -26.30 -20.94
N THR A 111 -1.78 -26.45 -21.00
CA THR A 111 -0.84 -25.60 -20.24
C THR A 111 -0.89 -24.15 -20.73
N ALA A 112 -0.92 -23.93 -22.04
CA ALA A 112 -1.03 -22.59 -22.63
C ALA A 112 -2.36 -21.90 -22.26
N GLN A 113 -3.48 -22.64 -22.30
CA GLN A 113 -4.79 -22.18 -21.84
C GLN A 113 -4.76 -21.76 -20.36
N GLY A 114 -4.15 -22.59 -19.50
CA GLY A 114 -3.99 -22.28 -18.08
C GLY A 114 -3.15 -21.02 -17.83
N ASN A 115 -2.12 -20.80 -18.66
CA ASN A 115 -1.29 -19.61 -18.58
C ASN A 115 -2.03 -18.34 -19.05
N GLU A 116 -2.84 -18.41 -20.12
CA GLU A 116 -3.71 -17.30 -20.55
C GLU A 116 -4.70 -16.93 -19.44
N LEU A 117 -5.39 -17.92 -18.86
CA LEU A 117 -6.34 -17.68 -17.77
C LEU A 117 -5.66 -17.00 -16.56
N ARG A 118 -4.48 -17.49 -16.17
CA ARG A 118 -3.72 -16.88 -15.07
C ARG A 118 -3.31 -15.44 -15.38
N ALA A 119 -2.93 -15.12 -16.62
CA ALA A 119 -2.66 -13.74 -17.04
C ALA A 119 -3.88 -12.84 -16.93
N ILE A 120 -5.07 -13.32 -17.30
CA ILE A 120 -6.32 -12.56 -17.15
C ILE A 120 -6.64 -12.31 -15.66
N VAL A 121 -6.49 -13.33 -14.82
CA VAL A 121 -6.71 -13.20 -13.37
C VAL A 121 -5.75 -12.18 -12.75
N ASP A 122 -4.48 -12.23 -13.12
CA ASP A 122 -3.47 -11.31 -12.58
C ASP A 122 -3.72 -9.86 -13.03
N TYR A 123 -4.13 -9.66 -14.28
CA TYR A 123 -4.57 -8.34 -14.77
C TYR A 123 -5.76 -7.77 -13.97
N ASN A 124 -6.77 -8.59 -13.68
CA ASN A 124 -7.92 -8.16 -12.88
C ASN A 124 -7.53 -7.82 -11.43
N LYS A 125 -6.58 -8.57 -10.85
CA LYS A 125 -5.99 -8.23 -9.54
C LYS A 125 -5.22 -6.91 -9.60
N ALA A 126 -4.43 -6.69 -10.66
CA ALA A 126 -3.69 -5.45 -10.85
C ALA A 126 -4.63 -4.24 -10.98
N LEU A 127 -5.74 -4.37 -11.72
CA LEU A 127 -6.79 -3.34 -11.79
C LEU A 127 -7.41 -3.04 -10.43
N SER A 128 -7.74 -4.08 -9.66
CA SER A 128 -8.30 -3.93 -8.31
C SER A 128 -7.31 -3.23 -7.37
N ASN A 129 -6.01 -3.56 -7.46
CA ASN A 129 -4.96 -2.92 -6.69
C ASN A 129 -4.75 -1.45 -7.08
N LEU A 130 -4.83 -1.13 -8.37
CA LEU A 130 -4.78 0.25 -8.85
C LEU A 130 -5.97 1.06 -8.32
N ALA A 131 -7.18 0.51 -8.37
CA ALA A 131 -8.38 1.14 -7.83
C ALA A 131 -8.24 1.38 -6.31
N ARG A 132 -7.75 0.39 -5.56
CA ARG A 132 -7.48 0.52 -4.12
C ARG A 132 -6.49 1.63 -3.82
N ASN A 133 -5.36 1.69 -4.54
CA ASN A 133 -4.36 2.75 -4.34
C ASN A 133 -4.89 4.14 -4.67
N LYS A 134 -5.75 4.26 -5.69
CA LYS A 134 -6.44 5.52 -6.00
C LYS A 134 -7.43 5.90 -4.89
N GLY A 135 -8.27 4.97 -4.45
CA GLY A 135 -9.25 5.20 -3.38
C GLY A 135 -8.60 5.60 -2.05
N THR A 136 -7.56 4.87 -1.62
CA THR A 136 -6.82 5.22 -0.39
C THR A 136 -6.07 6.54 -0.51
N THR A 137 -5.65 6.94 -1.72
CA THR A 137 -5.03 8.24 -1.95
C THR A 137 -6.05 9.37 -1.86
N LEU A 138 -7.20 9.22 -2.51
CA LEU A 138 -8.27 10.23 -2.48
C LEU A 138 -8.82 10.43 -1.06
N GLU A 139 -9.08 9.34 -0.34
CA GLU A 139 -9.61 9.37 1.03
C GLU A 139 -8.58 9.91 2.05
N ARG A 140 -7.31 9.49 1.95
CA ARG A 140 -6.26 9.94 2.88
C ARG A 140 -5.89 11.41 2.69
N TYR A 141 -6.00 11.95 1.48
CA TYR A 141 -5.52 13.29 1.17
C TYR A 141 -6.62 14.30 0.80
N HIS A 142 -7.91 13.91 0.79
CA HIS A 142 -9.02 14.78 0.37
C HIS A 142 -8.72 15.52 -0.95
N ILE A 143 -8.06 14.84 -1.90
CA ILE A 143 -7.69 15.46 -3.18
C ILE A 143 -8.91 15.39 -4.09
N GLU A 144 -9.68 16.47 -4.16
CA GLU A 144 -10.63 16.69 -5.24
C GLU A 144 -9.85 17.00 -6.51
N LEU A 145 -9.97 16.12 -7.51
CA LEU A 145 -9.53 16.42 -8.87
C LEU A 145 -10.52 17.45 -9.45
N GLN A 146 -10.12 18.72 -9.46
CA GLN A 146 -10.73 19.75 -10.31
C GLN A 146 -10.43 19.49 -11.79
#